data_AF-A0A6D1AI47-F1
#
_entry.id   AF-A0A6D1AI47-F1
#
_cell.length_a   1.000
_cell.length_b   1.000
_cell.length_c   1.000
_cell.angle_alpha   90.00
_cell.angle_beta   90.00
_cell.angle_gamma   90.00
#
_symmetry.space_group_name_H-M   'P 1'
#
loop_
_entity.id
_entity.type
_entity.pdbx_description
1 polymer ?
#
loop_
_entity_poly.entity_id
_entity_poly.type
_entity_poly.pdbx_seq_one_letter_code
_entity_poly.pdbx_strand_id
1 'polypeptide(L)'
;PQALTKMNDEVASLVKKYQFGGIILFAENVKTTKQTVQLTDDYQKASPKIPLMLSIDQEGGIVTRLGEGTNFPGNMALGAA
;
A
#
# COMPACT_ATOMS: atom_id res chain seq x y z
N PRO A 1 13.12 -2.03 12.12
CA PRO A 1 13.19 -2.39 10.69
C PRO A 1 13.03 -1.14 9.81
N GLN A 2 13.79 -1.03 8.72
CA GLN A 2 13.65 0.10 7.81
C GLN A 2 12.36 -0.06 6.98
N ALA A 3 11.55 0.99 6.92
CA ALA A 3 10.30 1.00 6.16
C ALA A 3 10.57 0.93 4.65
N LEU A 4 9.91 0.01 3.94
CA LEU A 4 10.01 -0.14 2.50
C LEU A 4 9.11 0.91 1.81
N THR A 5 9.68 2.08 1.51
CA THR A 5 8.99 3.18 0.80
C THR A 5 9.41 3.30 -0.67
N LYS A 6 10.40 2.52 -1.09
CA LYS A 6 10.84 2.41 -2.49
C LYS A 6 11.11 0.94 -2.77
N MET A 7 10.77 0.49 -3.98
CA MET A 7 11.10 -0.87 -4.41
C MET A 7 12.61 -1.11 -4.33
N ASN A 8 13.00 -2.29 -3.87
CA ASN A 8 14.37 -2.76 -3.89
C ASN A 8 14.47 -4.05 -4.73
N ASP A 9 15.70 -4.43 -5.09
CA ASP A 9 15.93 -5.55 -6.01
C ASP A 9 15.53 -6.90 -5.40
N GLU A 10 15.65 -7.05 -4.08
CA GLU A 10 15.26 -8.25 -3.36
C GLU A 10 13.75 -8.51 -3.49
N VAL A 11 12.92 -7.54 -3.11
CA VAL A 11 11.46 -7.65 -3.17
C VAL A 11 11.00 -7.79 -4.63
N ALA A 12 11.57 -7.01 -5.55
CA ALA A 12 11.25 -7.14 -6.98
C ALA A 12 11.55 -8.55 -7.52
N SER A 13 12.65 -9.17 -7.07
CA SER A 13 13.02 -10.53 -7.47
C SER A 13 12.07 -11.57 -6.88
N LEU A 14 11.62 -11.39 -5.64
CA LEU A 14 10.64 -12.27 -5.00
C LEU A 14 9.29 -12.21 -5.72
N VAL A 15 8.81 -11.02 -6.07
CA VAL A 15 7.56 -10.83 -6.84
C VAL A 15 7.62 -11.57 -8.17
N LYS A 16 8.72 -11.40 -8.92
CA LYS A 16 8.93 -12.07 -10.22
C LYS A 16 9.01 -13.59 -10.08
N LYS A 17 9.70 -14.08 -9.05
CA LYS A 17 9.95 -15.51 -8.82
C LYS A 17 8.69 -16.25 -8.40
N TYR A 18 7.95 -15.71 -7.43
CA TYR A 18 6.84 -16.42 -6.79
C TYR A 18 5.48 -16.07 -7.37
N GLN A 19 5.38 -15.02 -8.19
CA GLN A 19 4.14 -14.63 -8.88
C GLN A 19 2.95 -14.51 -7.91
N PHE A 20 3.12 -13.70 -6.85
CA PHE A 20 2.07 -13.46 -5.87
C PHE A 20 0.79 -12.92 -6.52
N GLY A 21 -0.37 -13.19 -5.91
CA GLY A 21 -1.65 -12.65 -6.37
C GLY A 21 -1.90 -11.20 -5.94
N GLY A 22 -1.24 -10.73 -4.88
CA GLY A 22 -1.43 -9.38 -4.37
C GLY A 22 -0.48 -8.99 -3.25
N ILE A 23 -0.50 -7.71 -2.90
CA ILE A 23 0.32 -7.05 -1.88
C ILE A 23 -0.58 -6.15 -1.04
N ILE A 24 -0.39 -6.19 0.28
CA ILE A 24 -1.00 -5.26 1.24
C ILE A 24 0.01 -4.18 1.66
N LEU A 25 -0.42 -2.92 1.64
CA LEU A 25 0.37 -1.77 2.09
C LEU A 25 0.06 -1.46 3.56
N PHE A 26 1.11 -1.21 4.35
CA PHE A 26 1.00 -0.72 5.72
C PHE A 26 1.39 0.76 5.81
N ALA A 27 1.14 1.39 6.96
CA ALA A 27 1.43 2.82 7.20
C ALA A 27 2.93 3.16 7.02
N GLU A 28 3.81 2.19 7.20
CA GLU A 28 5.24 2.26 6.95
C GLU A 28 5.55 2.44 5.45
N ASN A 29 4.73 1.90 4.55
CA ASN A 29 4.98 1.93 3.11
C ASN A 29 4.48 3.21 2.42
N VAL A 30 3.58 3.97 3.04
CA VAL A 30 2.83 5.07 2.39
C VAL A 30 3.05 6.40 3.11
N LYS A 31 4.09 7.14 2.73
CA LYS A 31 4.49 8.40 3.40
C LYS A 31 3.96 9.64 2.71
N THR A 32 4.08 9.69 1.39
CA THR A 32 3.51 10.76 0.56
C THR A 32 2.78 10.15 -0.62
N THR A 33 1.86 10.90 -1.20
CA THR A 33 1.07 10.47 -2.37
C THR A 33 2.00 10.11 -3.53
N LYS A 34 2.97 10.98 -3.83
CA LYS A 34 3.94 10.78 -4.92
C LYS A 34 4.79 9.52 -4.72
N GLN A 35 5.29 9.31 -3.50
CA GLN A 35 6.09 8.12 -3.18
C GLN A 35 5.25 6.84 -3.28
N THR A 36 4.02 6.88 -2.77
CA THR A 36 3.10 5.73 -2.80
C THR A 36 2.77 5.32 -4.23
N VAL A 37 2.50 6.29 -5.12
CA VAL A 37 2.27 6.04 -6.56
C VAL A 37 3.48 5.39 -7.20
N GLN A 38 4.70 5.87 -6.90
CA GLN A 38 5.91 5.25 -7.44
C GLN A 38 6.05 3.80 -6.98
N LEU A 39 5.84 3.54 -5.69
CA LEU A 39 5.98 2.20 -5.12
C LEU A 39 4.95 1.22 -5.71
N THR A 40 3.69 1.64 -5.87
CA THR A 40 2.66 0.78 -6.46
C THR A 40 2.89 0.52 -7.94
N ASP A 41 3.36 1.51 -8.70
CA ASP A 41 3.78 1.34 -10.09
C ASP A 41 4.97 0.36 -10.22
N ASP A 42 5.95 0.44 -9.32
CA ASP A 42 7.08 -0.50 -9.29
C ASP A 42 6.63 -1.94 -9.02
N TYR A 43 5.64 -2.14 -8.13
CA TYR A 43 5.02 -3.45 -7.91
C TYR A 43 4.35 -3.99 -9.18
N GLN A 44 3.60 -3.16 -9.91
CA GLN A 44 2.95 -3.59 -11.14
C GLN A 44 3.97 -3.95 -12.22
N LYS A 45 5.05 -3.17 -12.35
CA LYS A 45 6.16 -3.46 -13.27
C LYS A 45 6.91 -4.75 -12.92
N ALA A 46 6.94 -5.14 -11.65
CA ALA A 46 7.52 -6.39 -11.21
C ALA A 46 6.66 -7.62 -11.59
N SER A 47 5.36 -7.44 -11.85
CA SER A 47 4.45 -8.52 -12.29
C SER A 47 3.69 -8.15 -13.59
N PRO A 48 4.37 -8.04 -14.75
CA PRO A 48 3.78 -7.49 -15.96
C PRO A 48 2.76 -8.42 -16.65
N LYS A 49 2.76 -9.73 -16.36
CA LYS A 49 1.84 -10.70 -16.98
C LYS A 49 0.46 -10.70 -16.32
N ILE A 50 0.43 -10.64 -14.99
CA ILE A 50 -0.78 -10.61 -14.18
C ILE A 50 -0.56 -9.50 -13.15
N PRO A 51 -1.29 -8.36 -13.27
CA PRO A 51 -1.17 -7.28 -12.31
C PRO A 51 -1.44 -7.76 -10.89
N LEU A 52 -0.68 -7.23 -9.93
CA LEU A 52 -0.90 -7.52 -8.50
C LEU A 52 -2.17 -6.84 -8.02
N MET A 53 -2.98 -7.56 -7.24
CA MET A 53 -4.00 -6.91 -6.41
C MET A 53 -3.30 -6.10 -5.32
N LEU A 54 -3.52 -4.79 -5.30
CA LEU A 54 -2.99 -3.90 -4.27
C LEU A 54 -4.09 -3.61 -3.25
N SER A 55 -3.80 -3.82 -1.98
CA SER A 55 -4.74 -3.57 -0.88
C SER A 55 -4.14 -2.73 0.24
N ILE A 56 -5.00 -2.16 1.09
CA ILE A 56 -4.63 -1.34 2.26
C ILE A 56 -5.84 -1.27 3.21
N ASP A 57 -5.58 -1.20 4.52
CA ASP A 57 -6.62 -1.02 5.55
C ASP A 57 -6.95 0.47 5.76
N GLN A 58 -7.76 1.07 4.89
CA GLN A 58 -8.13 2.48 4.96
C GLN A 58 -9.60 2.64 5.38
N GLU A 59 -9.93 2.30 6.63
CA GLU A 59 -11.31 2.30 7.15
C GLU A 59 -11.76 3.67 7.66
N GLY A 60 -10.83 4.50 8.15
CA GLY A 60 -11.11 5.75 8.85
C GLY A 60 -10.91 5.67 10.36
N GLY A 61 -10.83 6.82 11.03
CA GLY A 61 -10.47 6.89 12.44
C GLY A 61 -9.09 6.29 12.71
N ILE A 62 -8.99 5.41 13.72
CA ILE A 62 -7.71 4.81 14.15
C ILE A 62 -7.12 3.82 13.13
N VAL A 63 -7.93 3.30 12.20
CA VAL A 63 -7.48 2.41 11.12
C VAL A 63 -7.35 3.23 9.83
N THR A 64 -6.30 4.03 9.81
CA THR A 64 -5.90 4.87 8.68
C THR A 64 -4.42 4.63 8.42
N ARG A 65 -4.06 4.36 7.16
CA ARG A 65 -2.67 4.03 6.78
C ARG A 65 -2.05 5.10 5.89
N LEU A 66 -2.81 5.71 4.98
CA LEU A 66 -2.29 6.73 4.07
C LEU A 66 -1.68 7.91 4.87
N GLY A 67 -0.43 8.27 4.55
CA GLY A 67 0.25 9.39 5.19
C GLY A 67 -0.26 10.78 4.76
N GLU A 68 -0.94 10.86 3.62
CA GLU A 68 -1.55 12.07 3.08
C GLU A 68 -2.95 11.78 2.53
N GLY A 69 -3.85 12.77 2.63
CA GLY A 69 -5.22 12.68 2.13
C GLY A 69 -6.25 13.13 3.16
N THR A 70 -7.53 12.90 2.84
CA THR A 70 -8.62 13.17 3.76
C THR A 70 -8.63 12.14 4.89
N ASN A 71 -8.60 12.62 6.13
CA ASN A 71 -8.83 11.78 7.30
C ASN A 71 -10.34 11.57 7.48
N PHE A 72 -10.80 10.35 7.21
CA PHE A 72 -12.21 9.98 7.37
C PHE A 72 -12.55 9.70 8.84
N PRO A 73 -13.79 9.98 9.29
CA PRO A 73 -14.25 9.56 10.60
C PRO A 73 -14.26 8.03 10.71
N GLY A 74 -14.07 7.50 11.91
CA GLY A 74 -14.25 6.07 12.16
C GLY A 74 -15.73 5.67 12.16
N ASN A 75 -16.01 4.38 11.95
CA ASN A 75 -17.38 3.85 11.87
C ASN A 75 -18.24 4.14 13.13
N MET A 76 -17.62 4.19 14.31
CA MET A 76 -18.30 4.59 15.55
C MET A 76 -18.80 6.04 15.51
N ALA A 77 -18.02 6.96 14.94
CA ALA A 77 -18.40 8.37 14.85
C ALA A 77 -19.52 8.57 13.81
N LEU A 78 -19.50 7.81 12.72
CA LEU A 78 -20.60 7.80 11.74
C LEU A 78 -21.92 7.31 12.35
N GLY A 79 -21.88 6.26 13.18
CA GLY A 79 -23.08 5.72 13.83
C GLY A 79 -23.68 6.59 14.94
N ALA A 80 -22.92 7.56 15.46
CA ALA A 80 -23.38 8.49 16.48
C ALA A 80 -24.04 9.77 15.90
N ALA A 81 -23.97 9.96 14.59
CA ALA A 81 -24.49 11.14 13.88
C ALA A 81 -26.00 11.09 13.64
#